data_AF-A0A524CX07-F1
#
_entry.id   AF-A0A524CX07-F1
#
_cell.length_a   1.000
_cell.length_b   1.000
_cell.length_c   1.000
_cell.angle_alpha   90.00
_cell.angle_beta   90.00
_cell.angle_gamma   90.00
#
_symmetry.space_group_name_H-M   'P 1'
#
loop_
_entity.id
_entity.type
_entity.pdbx_description
1 polymer ?
#
loop_
_entity_poly.entity_id
_entity_poly.type
_entity_poly.pdbx_seq_one_letter_code
_entity_poly.pdbx_strand_id
1 'polypeptide(L)'
;MISCPKCGEKNKIIYYASINTFMDIDGNLIARLIDGTLNTHKCHNCGTLIRLSRDILINTPDTMFYLNPTYSREYKESILKKNGILTQNGKNLSGPGSALLKAKAKLEKEQVKPSPLPPPAPKITPHTQTYNEIYRILSEKMSPKIKKDSKNDNSKNDP
;
A
#
# COMPACT_ATOMS: atom_id res chain seq x y z
N MET A 1 -36.07 -23.04 -4.18
CA MET A 1 -36.33 -23.96 -3.05
C MET A 1 -35.35 -25.11 -3.14
N ILE A 2 -34.85 -25.60 -2.01
CA ILE A 2 -33.85 -26.69 -1.96
C ILE A 2 -34.34 -27.74 -0.97
N SER A 3 -34.35 -29.00 -1.40
CA SER A 3 -34.76 -30.12 -0.55
C SER A 3 -33.64 -30.50 0.41
N CYS A 4 -33.99 -30.75 1.68
CA CYS A 4 -33.05 -31.26 2.66
C CYS A 4 -32.65 -32.70 2.29
N PRO A 5 -31.35 -33.02 2.20
CA PRO A 5 -30.90 -34.36 1.82
C PRO A 5 -31.24 -35.42 2.87
N LYS A 6 -31.49 -35.03 4.13
CA LYS A 6 -31.80 -35.96 5.22
C LYS A 6 -33.29 -36.29 5.35
N CYS A 7 -34.18 -35.30 5.20
CA CYS A 7 -35.62 -35.45 5.49
C CYS A 7 -36.54 -35.09 4.32
N GLY A 8 -36.01 -34.66 3.17
CA GLY A 8 -36.79 -34.28 1.99
C GLY A 8 -37.49 -32.92 2.06
N GLU A 9 -37.53 -32.28 3.24
CA GLU A 9 -38.21 -31.00 3.46
C GLU A 9 -37.72 -29.88 2.52
N LYS A 10 -38.64 -29.08 1.99
CA LYS A 10 -38.32 -27.99 1.03
C LYS A 10 -38.01 -26.70 1.79
N ASN A 11 -36.76 -26.30 1.77
CA ASN A 11 -36.29 -25.09 2.44
C ASN A 11 -36.25 -23.90 1.45
N LYS A 12 -36.75 -22.74 1.90
CA LYS A 12 -36.55 -21.44 1.23
C LYS A 12 -35.28 -20.81 1.79
N ILE A 13 -34.30 -20.52 0.94
CA ILE A 13 -32.97 -20.05 1.36
C ILE A 13 -32.65 -18.76 0.60
N ILE A 14 -32.33 -17.70 1.35
CA ILE A 14 -31.71 -16.49 0.82
C ILE A 14 -30.20 -16.71 0.89
N TYR A 15 -29.49 -16.43 -0.19
CA TYR A 15 -28.06 -16.70 -0.31
C TYR A 15 -27.33 -15.56 -1.02
N TYR A 16 -26.02 -15.49 -0.81
CA TYR A 16 -25.15 -14.54 -1.49
C TYR A 16 -24.74 -15.10 -2.84
N ALA A 17 -25.19 -14.46 -3.92
CA ALA A 17 -24.77 -14.78 -5.29
C ALA A 17 -23.50 -14.03 -5.70
N SER A 18 -23.19 -12.93 -5.02
CA SER A 18 -21.96 -12.17 -5.22
C SER A 18 -21.46 -11.54 -3.92
N ILE A 19 -20.16 -11.24 -3.88
CA ILE A 19 -19.50 -10.48 -2.82
C ILE A 19 -18.73 -9.33 -3.47
N ASN A 20 -19.00 -8.09 -3.06
CA ASN A 20 -18.17 -6.95 -3.41
C ASN A 20 -17.16 -6.70 -2.28
N THR A 21 -15.88 -6.94 -2.54
CA THR A 21 -14.82 -6.84 -1.52
C THR A 21 -14.54 -5.41 -1.08
N PHE A 22 -14.98 -4.40 -1.83
CA PHE A 22 -14.93 -3.01 -1.38
C PHE A 22 -15.96 -2.73 -0.28
N MET A 23 -17.12 -3.40 -0.32
CA MET A 23 -18.19 -3.26 0.67
C MET A 23 -18.07 -4.25 1.84
N ASP A 24 -17.27 -5.32 1.71
CA ASP A 24 -16.95 -6.25 2.79
C ASP A 24 -15.85 -5.68 3.69
N ILE A 25 -16.12 -4.53 4.31
CA ILE A 25 -15.12 -3.72 5.04
C ILE A 25 -14.46 -4.53 6.16
N ASP A 26 -15.24 -5.33 6.89
CA ASP A 26 -14.73 -6.18 7.98
C ASP A 26 -14.22 -7.54 7.49
N GLY A 27 -14.35 -7.83 6.20
CA GLY A 27 -13.91 -9.08 5.61
C GLY A 27 -14.70 -10.31 6.04
N ASN A 28 -15.88 -10.13 6.63
CA ASN A 28 -16.69 -11.18 7.21
C ASN A 28 -17.23 -12.14 6.13
N LEU A 29 -17.66 -11.62 4.99
CA LEU A 29 -18.17 -12.47 3.90
C LEU A 29 -17.06 -13.34 3.32
N ILE A 30 -15.87 -12.78 3.13
CA ILE A 30 -14.69 -13.53 2.68
C ILE A 30 -14.25 -14.56 3.73
N ALA A 31 -14.25 -14.22 5.02
CA ALA A 31 -13.92 -15.17 6.09
C ALA A 31 -14.88 -16.36 6.10
N ARG A 32 -16.19 -16.09 6.00
CA ARG A 32 -17.23 -17.12 5.89
C ARG A 32 -17.14 -17.94 4.60
N LEU A 33 -16.65 -17.34 3.52
CA LEU A 33 -16.38 -18.07 2.28
C LEU A 33 -15.24 -19.08 2.50
N ILE A 34 -14.16 -18.67 3.17
CA ILE A 34 -12.98 -19.49 3.43
C ILE A 34 -13.32 -20.66 4.37
N ASP A 35 -13.98 -20.39 5.50
CA ASP A 35 -14.38 -21.42 6.47
C ASP A 35 -15.53 -22.32 5.97
N GLY A 36 -16.19 -21.92 4.88
CA GLY A 36 -17.27 -22.67 4.24
C GLY A 36 -18.61 -22.58 4.97
N THR A 37 -18.80 -21.58 5.83
CA THR A 37 -20.09 -21.27 6.48
C THR A 37 -20.95 -20.32 5.66
N LEU A 38 -20.36 -19.62 4.67
CA LEU A 38 -21.11 -18.82 3.72
C LEU A 38 -22.09 -19.72 2.94
N ASN A 39 -23.31 -19.23 2.73
CA ASN A 39 -24.38 -19.96 2.06
C ASN A 39 -24.65 -21.36 2.65
N THR A 40 -24.44 -21.52 3.96
CA THR A 40 -24.90 -22.68 4.72
C THR A 40 -26.22 -22.35 5.40
N HIS A 41 -27.18 -23.27 5.33
CA HIS A 41 -28.52 -23.11 5.88
C HIS A 41 -28.88 -24.31 6.75
N LYS A 42 -29.48 -24.08 7.91
CA LYS A 42 -29.97 -25.13 8.78
C LYS A 42 -31.40 -25.51 8.38
N CYS A 43 -31.63 -26.77 8.03
CA CYS A 43 -32.98 -27.27 7.73
C CYS A 43 -33.91 -27.03 8.92
N HIS A 44 -35.07 -26.42 8.69
CA HIS A 44 -36.01 -26.09 9.77
C HIS A 44 -36.66 -27.32 10.42
N ASN A 45 -36.76 -28.44 9.70
CA ASN A 45 -37.40 -29.65 10.20
C ASN A 45 -36.42 -30.52 11.01
N CYS A 46 -35.31 -30.95 10.40
CA CYS A 46 -34.39 -31.92 11.03
C CYS A 46 -33.07 -31.31 11.53
N GLY A 47 -32.85 -30.02 11.36
CA GLY A 47 -31.65 -29.32 11.82
C GLY A 47 -30.37 -29.61 11.03
N THR A 48 -30.39 -30.45 10.00
CA THR A 48 -29.22 -30.73 9.15
C THR A 48 -28.76 -29.48 8.41
N LEU A 49 -27.44 -29.25 8.37
CA LEU A 49 -26.84 -28.18 7.58
C LEU A 49 -26.83 -28.53 6.09
N ILE A 50 -27.42 -27.65 5.30
CA ILE A 50 -27.47 -27.69 3.85
C ILE A 50 -26.45 -26.66 3.35
N ARG A 51 -25.46 -27.11 2.60
CA ARG A 51 -24.46 -26.25 1.96
C ARG A 51 -24.83 -26.05 0.50
N LEU A 52 -24.83 -24.80 0.04
CA LEU A 52 -25.09 -24.49 -1.36
C LEU A 52 -23.81 -24.56 -2.18
N SER A 53 -23.76 -25.48 -3.14
CA SER A 53 -22.62 -25.70 -4.05
C SER A 53 -22.69 -24.82 -5.30
N ARG A 54 -23.13 -23.57 -5.18
CA ARG A 54 -23.19 -22.63 -6.30
C ARG A 54 -22.02 -21.67 -6.28
N ASP A 55 -21.48 -21.40 -7.46
CA ASP A 55 -20.44 -20.40 -7.65
C ASP A 55 -20.93 -19.01 -7.24
N ILE A 56 -20.05 -18.28 -6.56
CA ILE A 56 -20.29 -16.91 -6.12
C ILE A 56 -19.37 -15.99 -6.92
N LEU A 57 -19.92 -14.91 -7.46
CA LEU A 57 -19.13 -13.88 -8.12
C LEU A 57 -18.44 -13.00 -7.08
N ILE A 58 -17.10 -13.00 -7.07
CA ILE A 58 -16.29 -12.12 -6.25
C ILE A 58 -15.89 -10.91 -7.10
N ASN A 59 -16.35 -9.74 -6.70
CA ASN A 59 -16.02 -8.48 -7.33
C ASN A 59 -14.98 -7.73 -6.49
N THR A 60 -13.85 -7.43 -7.10
CA THR A 60 -12.75 -6.64 -6.53
C THR A 60 -12.51 -5.40 -7.37
N PRO A 61 -11.76 -4.40 -6.87
CA PRO A 61 -11.45 -3.20 -7.66
C PRO A 61 -10.79 -3.49 -9.01
N ASP A 62 -10.00 -4.56 -9.09
CA ASP A 62 -9.14 -4.84 -10.25
C ASP A 62 -9.71 -5.95 -11.16
N THR A 63 -10.59 -6.82 -10.63
CA THR A 63 -11.04 -8.03 -11.33
C THR A 63 -12.33 -8.62 -10.74
N MET A 64 -13.00 -9.45 -11.54
CA MET A 64 -14.14 -10.26 -11.14
C MET A 64 -13.88 -11.74 -11.44
N PHE A 65 -14.20 -12.63 -10.51
CA PHE A 65 -14.02 -14.07 -10.71
C PHE A 65 -15.04 -14.87 -9.91
N TYR A 66 -15.30 -16.11 -10.33
CA TYR A 66 -16.19 -17.03 -9.63
C TYR A 66 -15.41 -17.90 -8.64
N LEU A 67 -16.02 -18.16 -7.48
CA LEU A 67 -15.46 -19.08 -6.48
C LEU A 67 -16.58 -19.88 -5.81
N ASN A 68 -16.43 -21.20 -5.77
CA ASN A 68 -17.40 -22.08 -5.13
C ASN A 68 -17.12 -22.22 -3.62
N PRO A 69 -18.13 -22.04 -2.74
CA PRO A 69 -17.97 -22.21 -1.29
C PRO A 69 -17.54 -23.62 -0.86
N THR A 70 -17.87 -24.63 -1.66
CA THR A 70 -17.58 -26.05 -1.35
C THR A 70 -16.18 -26.48 -1.75
N TYR A 71 -15.40 -25.63 -2.42
CA TYR A 71 -13.99 -25.91 -2.65
C TYR A 71 -13.21 -25.94 -1.33
N SER A 72 -12.07 -26.62 -1.35
CA SER A 72 -11.21 -26.72 -0.17
C SER A 72 -10.76 -25.34 0.30
N ARG A 73 -10.44 -25.25 1.59
CA ARG A 73 -9.98 -24.00 2.19
C ARG A 73 -8.72 -23.49 1.50
N GLU A 74 -7.78 -24.39 1.22
CA GLU A 74 -6.48 -24.10 0.62
C GLU A 74 -6.66 -23.55 -0.80
N TYR A 75 -7.59 -24.14 -1.57
CA TYR A 75 -7.90 -23.68 -2.92
C TYR A 75 -8.51 -22.28 -2.90
N LYS A 76 -9.49 -22.04 -2.02
CA LYS A 76 -10.11 -20.72 -1.86
C LYS A 76 -9.08 -19.67 -1.46
N GLU A 77 -8.25 -19.94 -0.45
CA GLU A 77 -7.18 -19.03 -0.02
C GLU A 77 -6.18 -18.75 -1.13
N SER A 78 -5.79 -19.75 -1.93
CA SER A 78 -4.89 -19.57 -3.07
C SER A 78 -5.46 -18.61 -4.12
N ILE A 79 -6.72 -18.80 -4.52
CA ILE A 79 -7.40 -17.91 -5.47
C ILE A 79 -7.55 -16.49 -4.89
N LEU A 80 -7.91 -16.35 -3.63
CA LEU A 80 -8.06 -15.04 -2.99
C LEU A 80 -6.72 -14.30 -2.85
N LYS A 81 -5.62 -15.02 -2.56
CA LYS A 81 -4.25 -14.45 -2.58
C LYS A 81 -3.84 -14.01 -3.98
N LYS A 82 -4.09 -14.84 -5.01
CA LYS A 82 -3.80 -14.52 -6.42
C LYS A 82 -4.48 -13.23 -6.88
N ASN A 83 -5.69 -12.96 -6.39
CA ASN A 83 -6.46 -11.76 -6.71
C ASN A 83 -6.24 -10.59 -5.72
N GLY A 84 -5.28 -10.71 -4.80
CA GLY A 84 -4.90 -9.64 -3.89
C GLY A 84 -5.95 -9.29 -2.83
N ILE A 85 -6.85 -10.22 -2.51
CA ILE A 85 -7.84 -10.08 -1.42
C ILE A 85 -7.21 -10.52 -0.09
N LEU A 86 -6.33 -11.52 -0.10
CA LEU A 86 -5.58 -11.95 1.08
C LEU A 86 -4.09 -11.65 0.90
N THR A 87 -3.41 -11.32 2.01
CA THR A 87 -1.94 -11.32 2.09
C THR A 87 -1.38 -12.75 2.04
N GLN A 88 -0.06 -12.89 1.84
CA GLN A 88 0.60 -14.20 1.91
C GLN A 88 0.36 -14.93 3.25
N ASN A 89 0.25 -14.15 4.34
CA ASN A 89 -0.03 -14.63 5.70
C ASN A 89 -1.53 -14.86 5.96
N GLY A 90 -2.41 -14.70 4.96
CA GLY A 90 -3.85 -14.95 5.08
C GLY A 90 -4.66 -13.82 5.71
N LYS A 91 -4.05 -12.67 6.03
CA LYS A 91 -4.80 -11.47 6.48
C LYS A 91 -5.62 -10.89 5.32
N ASN A 92 -6.88 -10.57 5.58
CA ASN A 92 -7.80 -9.98 4.61
C ASN A 92 -7.43 -8.51 4.33
N LEU A 93 -7.44 -8.14 3.05
CA LEU A 93 -7.21 -6.81 2.50
C LEU A 93 -8.51 -6.27 1.87
N SER A 94 -9.68 -6.65 2.37
CA SER A 94 -10.94 -6.03 1.92
C SER A 94 -11.09 -4.61 2.46
N GLY A 95 -11.90 -3.78 1.79
CA GLY A 95 -12.18 -2.40 2.18
C GLY A 95 -11.20 -1.32 1.64
N PRO A 96 -11.50 -0.03 1.85
CA PRO A 96 -10.80 1.10 1.23
C PRO A 96 -9.33 1.26 1.65
N GLY A 97 -8.91 0.73 2.81
CA GLY A 97 -7.51 0.73 3.25
C GLY A 97 -6.58 -0.17 2.43
N SER A 98 -7.15 -1.06 1.62
CA SER A 98 -6.40 -2.03 0.80
C SER A 98 -5.66 -1.42 -0.38
N ALA A 99 -6.16 -0.32 -0.95
CA ALA A 99 -5.50 0.42 -2.00
C ALA A 99 -4.16 1.02 -1.52
N LEU A 100 -4.13 1.49 -0.27
CA LEU A 100 -2.94 2.02 0.40
C LEU A 100 -1.89 0.93 0.66
N LEU A 101 -2.34 -0.27 1.07
CA LEU A 101 -1.46 -1.43 1.28
C LEU A 101 -0.93 -1.99 -0.04
N LYS A 102 -1.75 -2.05 -1.11
CA LYS A 102 -1.32 -2.43 -2.46
C LYS A 102 -0.33 -1.42 -3.04
N ALA A 103 -0.53 -0.12 -2.83
CA ALA A 103 0.43 0.92 -3.25
C ALA A 103 1.79 0.78 -2.54
N LYS A 104 1.80 0.51 -1.23
CA LYS A 104 3.03 0.22 -0.47
C LYS A 104 3.73 -1.06 -0.96
N ALA A 105 3.00 -2.14 -1.16
CA ALA A 105 3.58 -3.40 -1.65
C ALA A 105 4.11 -3.30 -3.10
N LYS A 106 3.53 -2.42 -3.92
CA LYS A 106 4.02 -2.13 -5.29
C LYS A 106 5.33 -1.34 -5.25
N LEU A 107 5.45 -0.36 -4.34
CA LEU A 107 6.69 0.37 -4.07
C LEU A 107 7.81 -0.52 -3.52
N GLU A 108 7.49 -1.45 -2.61
CA GLU A 108 8.47 -2.40 -2.07
C GLU A 108 8.98 -3.37 -3.15
N LYS A 109 8.13 -3.82 -4.08
CA LYS A 109 8.58 -4.66 -5.22
C LYS A 109 9.43 -3.91 -6.24
N GLU A 110 9.22 -2.60 -6.41
CA GLU A 110 10.09 -1.76 -7.25
C GLU A 110 11.46 -1.52 -6.63
N GLN A 111 11.59 -1.51 -5.30
CA GLN A 111 12.88 -1.39 -4.60
C GLN A 111 13.70 -2.69 -4.59
N VAL A 112 13.12 -3.84 -4.96
CA VAL A 112 13.81 -5.15 -4.99
C VAL A 112 14.27 -5.54 -6.41
N LYS A 113 14.29 -4.61 -7.37
CA LYS A 113 15.23 -4.76 -8.49
C LYS A 113 16.61 -4.32 -8.00
N PRO A 114 17.64 -5.19 -7.99
CA PRO A 114 18.99 -4.71 -7.76
C PRO A 114 19.29 -3.67 -8.83
N SER A 115 19.48 -2.41 -8.41
CA SER A 115 20.10 -1.43 -9.29
C SER A 115 21.43 -2.01 -9.78
N PRO A 116 21.80 -1.81 -11.06
CA PRO A 116 23.20 -1.98 -11.45
C PRO A 116 24.04 -1.18 -10.46
N LEU A 117 25.11 -1.79 -9.93
CA LEU A 117 26.04 -1.09 -9.06
C LEU A 117 26.38 0.26 -9.70
N PRO A 118 26.25 1.38 -8.98
CA PRO A 118 26.66 2.67 -9.52
C PRO A 118 28.13 2.55 -9.94
N PRO A 119 28.51 3.07 -11.12
CA PRO A 119 29.91 3.07 -11.52
C PRO A 119 30.74 3.72 -10.40
N PRO A 120 31.95 3.21 -10.11
CA PRO A 120 32.78 3.76 -9.05
C PRO A 120 32.96 5.26 -9.28
N ALA A 121 32.80 6.03 -8.20
CA ALA A 121 32.92 7.48 -8.26
C ALA A 121 34.25 7.89 -8.93
N PRO A 122 34.24 8.86 -9.86
CA PRO A 122 35.47 9.35 -10.45
C PRO A 122 36.40 9.86 -9.34
N LYS A 123 37.66 9.43 -9.38
CA LYS A 123 38.69 9.89 -8.44
C LYS A 123 38.84 11.40 -8.60
N ILE A 124 38.38 12.16 -7.62
CA ILE A 124 38.58 13.60 -7.55
C ILE A 124 40.07 13.83 -7.28
N THR A 125 40.80 14.25 -8.30
CA THR A 125 42.11 14.88 -8.10
C THR A 125 41.90 16.26 -7.50
N PRO A 126 42.63 16.64 -6.44
CA PRO A 126 42.44 17.93 -5.79
C PRO A 126 43.01 19.05 -6.69
N HIS A 127 42.14 19.77 -7.41
CA HIS A 127 42.48 21.08 -7.95
C HIS A 127 42.15 22.15 -6.92
N THR A 128 43.04 22.31 -5.94
CA THR A 128 43.02 23.34 -4.89
C THR A 128 43.48 24.71 -5.42
N GLN A 129 42.83 25.27 -6.46
CA GLN A 129 43.21 26.60 -6.95
C GLN A 129 42.09 27.61 -7.21
N THR A 130 40.81 27.25 -7.22
CA THR A 130 39.76 28.20 -7.67
C THR A 130 38.97 28.92 -6.56
N TYR A 131 39.09 28.55 -5.29
CA TYR A 131 38.26 29.17 -4.24
C TYR A 131 38.82 30.49 -3.69
N ASN A 132 40.14 30.62 -3.56
CA ASN A 132 40.77 31.84 -3.03
C ASN A 132 40.75 33.01 -4.02
N GLU A 133 40.76 32.71 -5.32
CA GLU A 133 40.78 33.73 -6.38
C GLU A 133 39.41 34.43 -6.51
N ILE A 134 38.31 33.68 -6.33
CA ILE A 134 36.95 34.23 -6.31
C ILE A 134 36.73 35.13 -5.08
N TYR A 135 37.23 34.74 -3.90
CA TYR A 135 37.12 35.55 -2.69
C TYR A 135 37.90 36.88 -2.79
N ARG A 136 39.06 36.89 -3.46
CA ARG A 136 39.85 38.13 -3.67
C ARG A 136 39.14 39.12 -4.60
N ILE A 137 38.53 38.63 -5.68
CA ILE A 137 37.82 39.49 -6.64
C ILE A 137 36.57 40.12 -6.02
N LEU A 138 35.89 39.40 -5.11
CA LEU A 138 34.71 39.90 -4.42
C LEU A 138 35.04 40.94 -3.34
N SER A 139 36.17 40.78 -2.63
CA SER A 139 36.59 41.72 -1.59
C SER A 139 37.12 43.04 -2.16
N GLU A 140 37.77 43.03 -3.33
CA GLU A 140 38.25 44.24 -4.01
C GLU A 140 37.12 45.11 -4.59
N LYS A 141 35.96 44.52 -4.93
CA LYS A 141 34.83 45.24 -5.53
C LYS A 141 33.88 45.90 -4.52
N MET A 142 34.00 45.63 -3.22
CA MET A 142 33.03 46.07 -2.19
C MET A 142 33.56 47.10 -1.17
N SER A 143 34.65 47.81 -1.45
CA SER A 143 35.08 48.92 -0.59
C SER A 143 34.47 50.27 -1.04
N PRO A 144 33.50 50.84 -0.31
CA PRO A 144 33.03 52.20 -0.56
C PRO A 144 34.12 53.22 -0.26
N LYS A 145 34.43 54.10 -1.22
CA LYS A 145 35.23 55.31 -1.02
C LYS A 145 34.52 56.24 -0.03
N ILE A 146 34.85 56.12 1.26
CA ILE A 146 34.53 57.14 2.24
C ILE A 146 35.66 58.18 2.20
N LYS A 147 35.44 59.29 1.49
CA LYS A 147 36.23 60.51 1.70
C LYS A 147 35.88 61.05 3.08
N LYS A 148 36.84 61.02 4.01
CA LYS A 148 36.81 61.86 5.21
C LYS A 148 37.84 62.97 5.03
N ASP A 149 37.36 64.11 4.55
CA ASP A 149 37.96 65.39 4.93
C ASP A 149 37.52 65.68 6.36
N SER A 150 38.46 65.77 7.29
CA SER A 150 38.35 66.60 8.48
C SER A 150 39.71 66.75 9.13
N LYS A 151 40.17 68.00 9.11
CA LYS A 151 41.14 68.63 10.01
C LYS A 151 41.07 68.04 11.41
N ASN A 152 42.24 67.88 12.04
CA ASN A 152 42.32 68.01 13.48
C ASN A 152 43.59 68.76 13.86
N ASP A 153 43.37 69.93 14.44
CA ASP A 153 44.30 70.67 15.28
C ASP A 153 44.74 69.80 16.45
N ASN A 154 46.03 69.85 16.79
CA ASN A 154 46.49 70.14 18.15
C ASN A 154 48.02 70.08 18.26
N SER A 155 48.62 71.21 18.62
CA SER A 155 49.92 71.32 19.29
C SER A 155 49.91 72.65 20.05
N LYS A 156 49.55 72.63 21.35
CA LYS A 156 50.47 72.81 22.49
C LYS A 156 51.31 74.09 22.46
N ASN A 157 51.10 74.97 23.45
CA ASN A 157 52.05 75.21 24.55
C ASN A 157 51.47 76.22 25.57
N ASP A 158 51.28 75.74 26.81
CA ASP A 158 51.82 76.22 28.10
C ASP A 158 51.76 77.72 28.51
N PRO A 159 51.70 78.00 29.84
CA PRO A 159 50.99 79.14 30.47
C PRO A 159 51.64 80.52 30.34
#